data_AF-A0A956ID35-F1
#
_entry.id   AF-A0A956ID35-F1
#
_cell.length_a   1.000
_cell.length_b   1.000
_cell.length_c   1.000
_cell.angle_alpha   90.00
_cell.angle_beta   90.00
_cell.angle_gamma   90.00
#
_symmetry.space_group_name_H-M   'P 1'
#
loop_
_entity.id
_entity.type
_entity.pdbx_description
1 polymer ?
#
loop_
_entity_poly.entity_id
_entity_poly.type
_entity_poly.pdbx_seq_one_letter_code
_entity_poly.pdbx_strand_id
1 'polypeptide(L)'
;FRRWGTSVFRFAGAITLAAYTESSVAKPLALTGAYAGASTRHRFLETASFWIDVSEPEGLQPGAAGRAAALRVRIMHVFVRRRLLGHPEWNLEAWGVPISQADALLTLMGGSVAPGIGLHAMGFRTSTVEIEDAMHFWRYVGHLMGVRPRWFPSSVREGVQLAFLTFLKSADAAGDDG
;
A
#
# COMPACT_ATOMS: atom_id res chain seq x y z
N PHE A 1 -11.62 8.83 -4.55
CA PHE A 1 -10.90 8.57 -5.81
C PHE A 1 -11.19 9.58 -6.91
N ARG A 2 -12.38 9.62 -7.53
CA ARG A 2 -12.62 10.49 -8.71
C ARG A 2 -12.46 12.00 -8.46
N ARG A 3 -12.81 12.48 -7.26
CA ARG A 3 -12.61 13.89 -6.85
C ARG A 3 -11.15 14.33 -6.92
N TRP A 4 -10.21 13.42 -6.67
CA TRP A 4 -8.77 13.71 -6.73
C TRP A 4 -8.20 13.55 -8.14
N GLY A 5 -8.97 13.02 -9.09
CA GLY A 5 -8.55 12.75 -10.46
C GLY A 5 -7.24 11.95 -10.52
N THR A 6 -6.43 12.20 -11.54
CA THR A 6 -5.10 11.58 -11.68
C THR A 6 -4.08 12.11 -10.67
N SER A 7 -4.38 13.20 -9.97
CA SER A 7 -3.47 13.79 -8.96
C SER A 7 -3.23 12.84 -7.80
N VAL A 8 -4.21 12.00 -7.44
CA VAL A 8 -4.02 10.96 -6.41
C VAL A 8 -2.93 9.97 -6.80
N PHE A 9 -2.79 9.60 -8.08
CA PHE A 9 -1.77 8.63 -8.50
C PHE A 9 -0.36 9.21 -8.49
N ARG A 10 -0.23 10.50 -8.85
CA ARG A 10 1.04 11.23 -8.74
C ARG A 10 1.45 11.38 -7.27
N PHE A 11 0.50 11.77 -6.42
CA PHE A 11 0.71 11.86 -4.98
C PHE A 11 1.05 10.49 -4.38
N ALA A 12 0.31 9.44 -4.75
CA ALA A 12 0.54 8.06 -4.33
C ALA A 12 1.96 7.60 -4.72
N GLY A 13 2.40 7.88 -5.95
CA GLY A 13 3.77 7.59 -6.37
C GLY A 13 4.82 8.33 -5.53
N ALA A 14 4.60 9.60 -5.22
CA ALA A 14 5.51 10.37 -4.37
C ALA A 14 5.57 9.81 -2.94
N ILE A 15 4.43 9.53 -2.30
CA ILE A 15 4.42 9.00 -0.93
C ILE A 15 4.98 7.58 -0.84
N THR A 16 4.89 6.78 -1.90
CA THR A 16 5.49 5.42 -1.90
C THR A 16 7.01 5.45 -1.85
N LEU A 17 7.66 6.56 -2.23
CA LEU A 17 9.11 6.70 -2.08
C LEU A 17 9.53 6.67 -0.60
N ALA A 18 8.73 7.27 0.28
CA ALA A 18 8.98 7.18 1.73
C ALA A 18 8.82 5.74 2.22
N ALA A 19 7.92 4.94 1.66
CA ALA A 19 7.81 3.52 2.03
C ALA A 19 9.03 2.69 1.60
N TYR A 20 9.83 3.16 0.65
CA TYR A 20 11.06 2.47 0.22
C TYR A 20 12.25 2.73 1.15
N THR A 21 12.11 3.58 2.16
CA THR A 21 13.08 3.63 3.26
C THR A 21 12.94 2.43 4.19
N GLU A 22 11.79 1.74 4.17
CA GLU A 22 11.56 0.56 5.00
C GLU A 22 12.10 -0.73 4.37
N SER A 23 13.05 -1.37 5.04
CA SER A 23 13.65 -2.63 4.60
C SER A 23 12.59 -3.73 4.33
N SER A 24 11.56 -3.83 5.17
CA SER A 24 10.47 -4.81 5.00
C SER A 24 9.65 -4.61 3.71
N VAL A 25 9.70 -3.41 3.12
CA VAL A 25 9.01 -3.04 1.87
C VAL A 25 9.97 -3.02 0.69
N ALA A 26 11.16 -2.45 0.86
CA ALA A 26 12.15 -2.28 -0.19
C ALA A 26 12.83 -3.61 -0.59
N LYS A 27 13.19 -4.46 0.37
CA LYS A 27 13.89 -5.73 0.10
C LYS A 27 13.05 -6.69 -0.75
N PRO A 28 11.73 -6.88 -0.52
CA PRO A 28 10.89 -7.64 -1.45
C PRO A 28 10.96 -7.15 -2.89
N LEU A 29 10.98 -5.84 -3.13
CA LEU A 29 11.03 -5.25 -4.46
C LEU A 29 12.39 -5.48 -5.14
N ALA A 30 13.48 -5.36 -4.39
CA ALA A 30 14.84 -5.61 -4.87
C ALA A 30 15.07 -7.10 -5.16
N LEU A 31 14.78 -7.99 -4.20
CA LEU A 31 15.07 -9.42 -4.27
C LEU A 31 14.17 -10.18 -5.27
N THR A 32 13.03 -9.61 -5.64
CA THR A 32 12.18 -10.16 -6.72
C THR A 32 12.59 -9.66 -8.11
N GLY A 33 13.49 -8.67 -8.21
CA GLY A 33 13.84 -8.00 -9.47
C GLY A 33 12.70 -7.15 -10.06
N ALA A 34 11.60 -6.99 -9.34
CA ALA A 34 10.40 -6.30 -9.80
C ALA A 34 10.61 -4.77 -9.91
N TYR A 35 11.64 -4.22 -9.25
CA TYR A 35 11.92 -2.78 -9.21
C TYR A 35 13.40 -2.48 -9.49
N ALA A 36 13.91 -2.99 -10.62
CA ALA A 36 15.32 -2.88 -11.01
C ALA A 36 15.47 -2.32 -12.44
N GLY A 37 16.12 -1.15 -12.56
CA GLY A 37 16.43 -0.54 -13.86
C GLY A 37 15.19 -0.24 -14.70
N ALA A 38 15.15 -0.74 -15.94
CA ALA A 38 14.04 -0.49 -16.87
C ALA A 38 12.69 -1.08 -16.42
N SER A 39 12.67 -2.06 -15.51
CA SER A 39 11.43 -2.68 -15.01
C SER A 39 10.67 -1.79 -14.02
N THR A 40 11.34 -0.84 -13.37
CA THR A 40 10.76 0.08 -12.38
C THR A 40 9.55 0.85 -12.91
N ARG A 41 9.68 1.44 -14.11
CA ARG A 41 8.57 2.17 -14.74
C ARG A 41 7.38 1.26 -15.02
N HIS A 42 7.64 0.05 -15.53
CA HIS A 42 6.59 -0.91 -15.81
C HIS A 42 5.86 -1.30 -14.51
N ARG A 43 6.60 -1.59 -13.45
CA ARG A 43 6.03 -1.97 -12.16
C ARG A 43 5.18 -0.87 -11.52
N PHE A 44 5.60 0.39 -11.66
CA PHE A 44 4.77 1.52 -11.25
C PHE A 44 3.47 1.60 -12.06
N LEU A 45 3.54 1.42 -13.39
CA LEU A 45 2.36 1.43 -14.25
C LEU A 45 1.40 0.27 -13.94
N GLU A 46 1.90 -0.92 -13.62
CA GLU A 46 1.06 -2.04 -13.13
C GLU A 46 0.32 -1.65 -11.84
N THR A 47 1.01 -0.95 -10.94
CA THR A 47 0.41 -0.49 -9.67
C THR A 47 -0.66 0.58 -9.92
N ALA A 48 -0.40 1.51 -10.83
CA ALA A 48 -1.39 2.50 -11.25
C ALA A 48 -2.60 1.87 -11.94
N SER A 49 -2.39 0.88 -12.82
CA SER A 49 -3.46 0.11 -13.44
C SER A 49 -4.31 -0.59 -12.40
N PHE A 50 -3.67 -1.23 -11.40
CA PHE A 50 -4.38 -1.85 -10.29
C PHE A 50 -5.26 -0.83 -9.55
N TRP A 51 -4.74 0.36 -9.25
CA TRP A 51 -5.53 1.41 -8.59
C TRP A 51 -6.72 1.88 -9.42
N ILE A 52 -6.55 2.01 -10.73
CA ILE A 52 -7.63 2.35 -11.66
C ILE A 52 -8.68 1.25 -11.61
N ASP A 53 -8.30 0.00 -11.88
CA ASP A 53 -9.22 -1.15 -11.96
C ASP A 53 -10.08 -1.32 -10.69
N VAL A 54 -9.50 -1.17 -9.50
CA VAL A 54 -10.25 -1.31 -8.24
C VAL A 54 -11.15 -0.12 -7.93
N SER A 55 -10.88 1.05 -8.52
CA SER A 55 -11.61 2.30 -8.23
C SER A 55 -12.69 2.65 -9.28
N GLU A 56 -12.79 1.86 -10.36
CA GLU A 56 -13.87 1.97 -11.33
C GLU A 56 -15.25 1.73 -10.68
N PRO A 57 -16.33 2.39 -11.15
CA PRO A 57 -17.68 2.06 -10.71
C PRO A 57 -17.93 0.57 -10.91
N GLU A 58 -18.47 -0.07 -9.87
CA GLU A 58 -18.75 -1.51 -9.87
C GLU A 58 -17.50 -2.40 -10.07
N GLY A 59 -16.28 -1.83 -10.06
CA GLY A 59 -15.02 -2.53 -10.31
C GLY A 59 -14.70 -3.63 -9.29
N LEU A 60 -15.39 -3.65 -8.15
CA LEU A 60 -15.24 -4.64 -7.09
C LEU A 60 -16.39 -5.66 -6.99
N GLN A 61 -17.39 -5.56 -7.86
CA GLN A 61 -18.49 -6.53 -7.94
C GLN A 61 -17.99 -7.92 -8.35
N PRO A 62 -18.73 -9.00 -8.03
CA PRO A 62 -18.42 -10.33 -8.55
C PRO A 62 -18.25 -10.32 -10.08
N GLY A 63 -17.13 -10.85 -10.58
CA GLY A 63 -16.80 -10.89 -12.01
C GLY A 63 -16.12 -9.63 -12.55
N ALA A 64 -16.05 -8.52 -11.80
CA ALA A 64 -15.41 -7.30 -12.25
C ALA A 64 -13.88 -7.38 -12.27
N ALA A 65 -13.26 -6.60 -13.17
CA ALA A 65 -11.81 -6.61 -13.39
C ALA A 65 -11.00 -6.22 -12.14
N GLY A 66 -11.42 -5.18 -11.42
CA GLY A 66 -10.76 -4.74 -10.19
C GLY A 66 -10.77 -5.81 -9.09
N ARG A 67 -11.89 -6.50 -8.90
CA ARG A 67 -11.99 -7.63 -7.97
C ARG A 67 -11.01 -8.75 -8.36
N ALA A 68 -10.95 -9.09 -9.65
CA ALA A 68 -10.03 -10.11 -10.16
C ALA A 68 -8.57 -9.67 -9.97
N ALA A 69 -8.25 -8.40 -10.21
CA ALA A 69 -6.92 -7.83 -9.98
C ALA A 69 -6.49 -7.93 -8.51
N ALA A 70 -7.36 -7.55 -7.56
CA ALA A 70 -7.09 -7.67 -6.12
C ALA A 70 -6.82 -9.12 -5.69
N LEU A 71 -7.58 -10.08 -6.22
CA LEU A 71 -7.37 -11.51 -5.96
C LEU A 71 -6.08 -12.04 -6.60
N ARG A 72 -5.71 -11.57 -7.80
CA ARG A 72 -4.41 -11.89 -8.42
C ARG A 72 -3.24 -11.39 -7.56
N VAL A 73 -3.33 -10.15 -7.07
CA VAL A 73 -2.31 -9.60 -6.15
C VAL A 73 -2.21 -10.42 -4.87
N ARG A 74 -3.34 -10.86 -4.29
CA ARG A 74 -3.32 -11.78 -3.13
C ARG A 74 -2.51 -13.04 -3.39
N ILE A 75 -2.79 -13.70 -4.51
CA ILE A 75 -2.12 -14.95 -4.90
C ILE A 75 -0.62 -14.69 -5.14
N MET A 76 -0.29 -13.63 -5.87
CA MET A 76 1.08 -13.19 -6.09
C MET A 76 1.81 -12.96 -4.76
N HIS A 77 1.22 -12.24 -3.81
CA HIS A 77 1.80 -12.00 -2.48
C HIS A 77 2.06 -13.29 -1.68
N VAL A 78 1.23 -14.33 -1.85
CA VAL A 78 1.49 -15.64 -1.22
C VAL A 78 2.77 -16.26 -1.78
N PHE A 79 2.95 -16.28 -3.10
CA PHE A 79 4.14 -16.82 -3.74
C PHE A 79 5.40 -16.01 -3.44
N VAL A 80 5.30 -14.68 -3.49
CA VAL A 80 6.41 -13.78 -3.14
C VAL A 80 6.84 -13.98 -1.70
N ARG A 81 5.89 -14.02 -0.75
CA ARG A 81 6.19 -14.28 0.67
C ARG A 81 6.90 -15.62 0.86
N ARG A 82 6.40 -16.70 0.24
CA ARG A 82 7.02 -18.02 0.32
C ARG A 82 8.45 -18.03 -0.25
N ARG A 83 8.66 -17.37 -1.38
CA ARG A 83 9.97 -17.28 -2.02
C ARG A 83 10.96 -16.51 -1.16
N LEU A 84 10.57 -15.36 -0.62
CA LEU A 84 11.43 -14.50 0.19
C LEU A 84 11.80 -15.16 1.52
N LEU A 85 10.88 -15.86 2.18
CA LEU A 85 11.19 -16.61 3.41
C LEU A 85 12.23 -17.72 3.22
N GLY A 86 12.44 -18.21 2.00
CA GLY A 86 13.50 -19.16 1.66
C GLY A 86 14.71 -18.55 0.96
N HIS A 87 14.77 -17.22 0.84
CA HIS A 87 15.84 -16.53 0.13
C HIS A 87 17.05 -16.32 1.07
N PRO A 88 18.29 -16.63 0.63
CA PRO A 88 19.47 -16.54 1.50
C PRO A 88 19.76 -15.12 2.00
N GLU A 89 19.39 -14.10 1.23
CA GLU A 89 19.55 -12.69 1.62
C GLU A 89 18.40 -12.16 2.49
N TRP A 90 17.36 -12.96 2.80
CA TRP A 90 16.26 -12.50 3.63
C TRP A 90 16.61 -12.57 5.12
N ASN A 91 16.72 -11.41 5.78
CA ASN A 91 16.89 -11.34 7.22
C ASN A 91 15.52 -11.34 7.92
N LEU A 92 15.07 -12.50 8.38
CA LEU A 92 13.79 -12.66 9.08
C LEU A 92 13.75 -11.93 10.43
N GLU A 93 14.87 -11.88 11.13
CA GLU A 93 14.95 -11.25 12.46
C GLU A 93 14.82 -9.74 12.36
N ALA A 94 15.51 -9.12 11.40
CA ALA A 94 15.44 -7.68 11.17
C ALA A 94 14.12 -7.26 10.48
N TRP A 95 13.74 -7.94 9.38
CA TRP A 95 12.66 -7.44 8.51
C TRP A 95 11.31 -8.10 8.75
N GLY A 96 11.26 -9.14 9.59
CA GLY A 96 10.06 -9.91 9.86
C GLY A 96 9.56 -10.71 8.64
N VAL A 97 8.29 -11.11 8.70
CA VAL A 97 7.67 -11.89 7.64
C VAL A 97 7.38 -10.98 6.44
N PRO A 98 7.87 -11.29 5.22
CA PRO A 98 7.64 -10.45 4.05
C PRO A 98 6.16 -10.24 3.76
N ILE A 99 5.80 -9.02 3.35
CA ILE A 99 4.42 -8.63 3.06
C ILE A 99 3.54 -8.96 4.28
N SER A 100 3.95 -8.51 5.47
CA SER A 100 3.22 -8.82 6.71
C SER A 100 1.81 -8.22 6.68
N GLN A 101 0.95 -8.65 7.61
CA GLN A 101 -0.36 -8.01 7.78
C GLN A 101 -0.23 -6.52 8.12
N ALA A 102 0.82 -6.13 8.86
CA ALA A 102 1.08 -4.75 9.19
C ALA A 102 1.52 -3.94 7.97
N ASP A 103 2.54 -4.40 7.22
CA ASP A 103 3.04 -3.67 6.05
C ASP A 103 1.96 -3.53 4.96
N ALA A 104 1.20 -4.61 4.71
CA ALA A 104 0.13 -4.58 3.72
C ALA A 104 -0.99 -3.60 4.12
N LEU A 105 -1.34 -3.56 5.41
CA LEU A 105 -2.34 -2.63 5.95
C LEU A 105 -1.88 -1.18 5.84
N LEU A 106 -0.64 -0.89 6.23
CA LEU A 106 -0.05 0.45 6.15
C LEU A 106 0.01 0.94 4.70
N THR A 107 0.40 0.05 3.78
CA THR A 107 0.40 0.34 2.34
C THR A 107 -0.99 0.73 1.84
N LEU A 108 -2.04 0.01 2.23
CA LEU A 108 -3.43 0.29 1.85
C LEU A 108 -3.94 1.60 2.48
N MET A 109 -3.63 1.84 3.75
CA MET A 109 -3.99 3.07 4.47
C MET A 109 -3.35 4.32 3.86
N GLY A 110 -2.13 4.18 3.31
CA GLY A 110 -1.46 5.24 2.56
C GLY A 110 -2.29 5.76 1.39
N GLY A 111 -3.17 4.95 0.80
CA GLY A 111 -4.08 5.34 -0.28
C GLY A 111 -5.31 6.14 0.16
N SER A 112 -5.54 6.35 1.46
CA SER A 112 -6.69 7.10 1.99
C SER A 112 -6.29 8.31 2.83
N VAL A 113 -5.60 8.10 3.95
CA VAL A 113 -5.34 9.17 4.94
C VAL A 113 -4.37 10.19 4.37
N ALA A 114 -3.27 9.72 3.78
CA ALA A 114 -2.24 10.59 3.22
C ALA A 114 -2.77 11.48 2.08
N PRO A 115 -3.45 10.99 1.02
CA PRO A 115 -4.02 11.86 0.00
C PRO A 115 -5.17 12.72 0.53
N GLY A 116 -5.97 12.19 1.47
CA GLY A 116 -7.05 12.93 2.12
C GLY A 116 -6.60 14.22 2.80
N ILE A 117 -5.44 14.17 3.47
CA ILE A 117 -4.83 15.31 4.16
C ILE A 117 -3.90 16.09 3.21
N GLY A 118 -2.99 15.41 2.52
CA GLY A 118 -1.90 16.01 1.76
C GLY A 118 -2.36 16.74 0.50
N LEU A 119 -3.42 16.28 -0.18
CA LEU A 119 -3.96 16.97 -1.35
C LEU A 119 -4.67 18.29 -0.98
N HIS A 120 -4.95 18.54 0.30
CA HIS A 120 -5.60 19.77 0.75
C HIS A 120 -4.77 21.02 0.42
N ALA A 121 -3.43 20.93 0.55
CA ALA A 121 -2.51 22.01 0.19
C ALA A 121 -2.54 22.34 -1.32
N MET A 122 -2.93 21.39 -2.17
CA MET A 122 -3.12 21.57 -3.61
C MET A 122 -4.53 22.05 -3.99
N GLY A 123 -5.34 22.45 -3.00
CA GLY A 123 -6.69 22.99 -3.22
C GLY A 123 -7.82 21.97 -3.14
N PHE A 124 -7.53 20.67 -2.97
CA PHE A 124 -8.56 19.65 -2.81
C PHE A 124 -9.21 19.73 -1.42
N ARG A 125 -10.44 20.24 -1.35
CA ARG A 125 -11.20 20.28 -0.10
C ARG A 125 -11.89 18.93 0.13
N THR A 126 -11.16 18.00 0.72
CA THR A 126 -11.69 16.68 1.13
C THR A 126 -12.12 16.76 2.59
N SER A 127 -13.36 16.37 2.88
CA SER A 127 -13.91 16.29 4.23
C SER A 127 -13.45 15.03 4.97
N THR A 128 -13.53 15.03 6.30
CA THR A 128 -13.22 13.84 7.11
C THR A 128 -14.02 12.61 6.67
N VAL A 129 -15.30 12.77 6.37
CA VAL A 129 -16.18 11.67 5.90
C VAL A 129 -15.67 11.09 4.58
N GLU A 130 -15.28 11.93 3.62
CA GLU A 130 -14.71 11.44 2.34
C GLU A 130 -13.38 10.69 2.54
N ILE A 131 -12.58 11.07 3.54
CA ILE A 131 -11.34 10.33 3.89
C ILE A 131 -11.70 8.98 4.50
N GLU A 132 -12.69 8.93 5.41
CA GLU A 132 -13.16 7.69 6.03
C GLU A 132 -13.81 6.75 5.01
N ASP A 133 -14.51 7.28 4.01
CA ASP A 133 -15.01 6.51 2.86
C ASP A 133 -13.86 5.89 2.05
N ALA A 134 -12.79 6.66 1.81
CA ALA A 134 -11.59 6.14 1.15
C ALA A 134 -10.88 5.08 2.01
N MET A 135 -10.85 5.26 3.34
CA MET A 135 -10.33 4.26 4.27
C MET A 135 -11.17 2.99 4.22
N HIS A 136 -12.50 3.11 4.19
CA HIS A 136 -13.40 1.97 4.09
C HIS A 136 -13.20 1.21 2.77
N PHE A 137 -13.07 1.95 1.66
CA PHE A 137 -12.76 1.39 0.35
C PHE A 137 -11.46 0.56 0.39
N TRP A 138 -10.36 1.11 0.90
CA TRP A 138 -9.09 0.38 0.98
C TRP A 138 -9.11 -0.75 2.00
N ARG A 139 -9.89 -0.64 3.07
CA ARG A 139 -10.14 -1.74 4.00
C ARG A 139 -10.81 -2.92 3.30
N TYR A 140 -11.77 -2.66 2.40
CA TYR A 140 -12.42 -3.70 1.61
C TYR A 140 -11.50 -4.28 0.52
N VAL A 141 -10.77 -3.45 -0.22
CA VAL A 141 -9.76 -3.93 -1.18
C VAL A 141 -8.70 -4.79 -0.46
N GLY A 142 -8.27 -4.35 0.72
CA GLY A 142 -7.38 -5.11 1.59
C GLY A 142 -7.94 -6.47 1.99
N HIS A 143 -9.23 -6.53 2.35
CA HIS A 143 -9.91 -7.79 2.62
C HIS A 143 -9.82 -8.77 1.43
N LEU A 144 -10.07 -8.29 0.21
CA LEU A 144 -9.92 -9.09 -1.00
C LEU A 144 -8.47 -9.57 -1.19
N MET A 145 -7.51 -8.68 -0.91
CA MET A 145 -6.07 -8.96 -0.96
C MET A 145 -5.57 -9.89 0.18
N GLY A 146 -6.42 -10.23 1.15
CA GLY A 146 -6.09 -11.13 2.27
C GLY A 146 -5.57 -10.42 3.52
N VAL A 147 -5.71 -9.09 3.61
CA VAL A 147 -5.46 -8.29 4.81
C VAL A 147 -6.65 -8.40 5.76
N ARG A 148 -6.39 -8.54 7.06
CA ARG A 148 -7.42 -8.72 8.10
C ARG A 148 -8.04 -7.35 8.46
N PRO A 149 -9.34 -7.12 8.17
CA PRO A 149 -9.96 -5.80 8.38
C PRO A 149 -9.99 -5.34 9.83
N ARG A 150 -9.99 -6.28 10.79
CA ARG A 150 -10.05 -6.00 12.23
C ARG A 150 -8.88 -5.16 12.76
N TRP A 151 -7.77 -5.04 12.01
CA TRP A 151 -6.61 -4.23 12.40
C TRP A 151 -6.59 -2.87 11.70
N PHE A 152 -7.51 -2.63 10.76
CA PHE A 152 -7.55 -1.41 9.95
C PHE A 152 -8.20 -0.28 10.76
N PRO A 153 -7.57 0.91 10.85
CA PRO A 153 -8.13 2.06 11.54
C PRO A 153 -9.55 2.39 11.12
N SER A 154 -10.39 2.79 12.08
CA SER A 154 -11.79 3.10 11.85
C SER A 154 -12.07 4.58 11.64
N SER A 155 -11.13 5.45 11.99
CA SER A 155 -11.24 6.91 11.86
C SER A 155 -9.94 7.54 11.34
N VAL A 156 -10.05 8.76 10.79
CA VAL A 156 -8.87 9.53 10.35
C VAL A 156 -7.86 9.70 11.48
N ARG A 157 -8.33 9.95 12.71
CA ARG A 157 -7.48 10.09 13.89
C ARG A 157 -6.63 8.86 14.13
N GLU A 158 -7.25 7.67 14.18
CA GLU A 158 -6.53 6.41 14.37
C GLU A 158 -5.56 6.14 13.22
N GLY A 159 -5.94 6.48 11.98
CA GLY A 159 -5.06 6.37 10.82
C GLY A 159 -3.81 7.25 10.93
N VAL A 160 -3.96 8.49 11.38
CA VAL A 160 -2.83 9.40 11.62
C VAL A 160 -1.96 8.90 12.77
N GLN A 161 -2.54 8.41 13.86
CA GLN A 161 -1.79 7.84 14.97
C GLN A 161 -0.97 6.62 14.54
N LEU A 162 -1.57 5.71 13.75
CA LEU A 162 -0.86 4.55 13.22
C LEU A 162 0.25 4.93 12.24
N ALA A 163 0.01 5.92 11.38
CA ALA A 163 1.05 6.46 10.50
C ALA A 163 2.23 7.06 11.30
N PHE A 164 1.94 7.81 12.37
CA PHE A 164 2.98 8.36 13.24
C PHE A 164 3.78 7.27 13.95
N LEU A 165 3.14 6.21 14.47
CA LEU A 165 3.84 5.07 15.07
C LEU A 165 4.74 4.36 14.07
N THR A 166 4.31 4.26 12.81
CA THR A 166 5.11 3.68 11.74
C THR A 166 6.32 4.55 11.43
N PHE A 167 6.13 5.87 11.35
CA PHE A 167 7.23 6.82 11.15
C PHE A 167 8.28 6.73 12.27
N LEU A 168 7.86 6.55 13.52
CA LEU A 168 8.82 6.35 14.63
C LEU A 168 9.60 5.03 14.55
N LYS A 169 9.03 4.02 13.89
CA LYS A 169 9.67 2.72 13.70
C LYS A 169 10.72 2.74 12.57
N SER A 170 10.61 3.67 11.61
CA SER A 170 11.25 3.52 10.31
C SER A 170 12.77 3.39 10.35
N ALA A 171 13.37 2.91 9.26
CA ALA A 171 14.78 2.54 9.15
C ALA A 171 15.77 3.61 9.65
N ASP A 172 15.48 4.91 9.50
CA ASP A 172 16.31 6.00 10.02
C ASP A 172 16.41 6.03 11.57
N ALA A 173 15.53 5.31 12.26
CA ALA A 173 15.50 5.10 13.71
C ALA A 173 15.84 3.66 14.12
N ALA A 174 16.10 2.77 13.16
CA ALA A 174 16.44 1.37 13.40
C ALA A 174 17.95 1.11 13.23
N GLY A 175 18.41 -0.07 13.61
CA GLY A 175 19.83 -0.45 13.52
C GLY A 175 20.33 -0.61 12.08
N ASP A 176 21.56 -1.12 11.91
CA ASP A 176 22.27 -1.15 10.62
C ASP A 176 21.52 -1.85 9.45
N ASP A 177 20.55 -2.73 9.74
CA ASP A 177 19.75 -3.43 8.72
C ASP A 177 18.27 -2.99 8.64
N GLY A 178 17.90 -1.94 9.37
CA GLY A 178 16.51 -1.48 9.52
C GLY A 178 15.70 -2.22 10.58
#